data_AF-A0A0D1BX06-F1
#
_entry.id   AF-A0A0D1BX06-F1
#
_cell.length_a   1.000
_cell.length_b   1.000
_cell.length_c   1.000
_cell.angle_alpha   90.00
_cell.angle_beta   90.00
_cell.angle_gamma   90.00
#
_symmetry.space_group_name_H-M   'P 1'
#
loop_
_entity.id
_entity.type
_entity.pdbx_description
1 polymer ?
#
loop_
_entity_poly.entity_id
_entity_poly.type
_entity_poly.pdbx_seq_one_letter_code
_entity_poly.pdbx_strand_id
1 'polypeptide(L)'
;MNKKIRTTDLNLNVSTGTILYVDIDIFRFIYDSETYFLIIQILDNEDYEFYESVCMINLPESETILSHNDLKIFALNWIFKNVEVVKEI
;
A
#
# COMPACT_ATOMS: atom_id res chain seq x y z
N MET A 1 27.53 -2.69 -8.67
CA MET A 1 28.11 -4.06 -8.59
C MET A 1 27.04 -5.06 -9.01
N ASN A 2 27.23 -5.77 -10.11
CA ASN A 2 26.24 -6.73 -10.62
C ASN A 2 26.65 -8.15 -10.18
N LYS A 3 26.28 -8.55 -8.97
CA LYS A 3 26.55 -9.90 -8.44
C LYS A 3 25.37 -10.81 -8.80
N LYS A 4 25.53 -11.65 -9.83
CA LYS A 4 24.58 -12.71 -10.13
C LYS A 4 24.77 -13.86 -9.14
N ILE A 5 23.68 -14.32 -8.53
CA ILE A 5 23.65 -15.53 -7.70
C ILE A 5 23.53 -16.73 -8.65
N ARG A 6 24.42 -17.73 -8.51
CA ARG A 6 24.36 -18.97 -9.29
C ARG A 6 23.57 -20.01 -8.48
N THR A 7 22.52 -20.59 -9.04
CA THR A 7 21.72 -21.67 -8.44
C THR A 7 21.42 -22.74 -9.48
N THR A 8 21.31 -24.00 -9.06
CA THR A 8 20.85 -25.14 -9.87
C THR A 8 19.35 -25.39 -9.72
N ASP A 9 18.74 -24.85 -8.67
CA ASP A 9 17.34 -25.03 -8.33
C ASP A 9 16.67 -23.65 -8.27
N LEU A 10 15.78 -23.39 -9.23
CA LEU A 10 14.91 -22.23 -9.25
C LEU A 10 13.48 -22.73 -9.46
N ASN A 11 12.76 -22.92 -8.36
CA ASN A 11 11.34 -23.22 -8.41
C ASN A 11 10.55 -21.91 -8.34
N LEU A 12 9.71 -21.67 -9.35
CA LEU A 12 8.78 -20.55 -9.37
C LEU A 12 7.48 -20.99 -8.72
N ASN A 13 7.20 -20.46 -7.53
CA ASN A 13 5.89 -20.59 -6.90
C ASN A 13 5.06 -19.34 -7.23
N VAL A 14 3.92 -19.54 -7.89
CA VAL A 14 2.96 -18.47 -8.20
C VAL A 14 1.81 -18.61 -7.22
N SER A 15 1.65 -17.62 -6.34
CA SER A 15 0.51 -17.49 -5.45
C SER A 15 -0.43 -16.40 -5.98
N THR A 16 -1.72 -16.68 -6.03
CA THR A 16 -2.76 -15.70 -6.38
C THR A 16 -3.55 -15.35 -5.12
N GLY A 17 -3.63 -14.07 -4.78
CA GLY A 17 -4.33 -13.57 -3.61
C GLY A 17 -5.32 -12.45 -3.96
N THR A 18 -6.09 -12.02 -2.95
CA THR A 18 -7.00 -10.88 -3.07
C THR A 18 -6.32 -9.65 -2.49
N ILE A 19 -6.22 -8.59 -3.29
CA ILE A 19 -5.72 -7.29 -2.85
C ILE A 19 -6.91 -6.39 -2.55
N LEU A 20 -6.92 -5.75 -1.38
CA LEU A 20 -7.88 -4.71 -1.06
C LEU A 20 -7.33 -3.38 -1.56
N TYR A 21 -8.16 -2.55 -2.20
CA TYR A 21 -7.77 -1.20 -2.54
C TYR A 21 -8.90 -0.20 -2.28
N VAL A 22 -8.52 1.01 -1.89
CA VAL A 22 -9.41 2.15 -1.69
C VAL A 22 -8.78 3.35 -2.36
N ASP A 23 -9.54 3.99 -3.26
CA ASP A 23 -9.16 5.23 -3.93
C ASP A 23 -9.91 6.39 -3.27
N ILE A 24 -9.18 7.43 -2.90
CA ILE A 24 -9.71 8.69 -2.36
C ILE A 24 -9.03 9.84 -3.10
N ASP A 25 -9.77 10.47 -4.02
CA ASP A 25 -9.24 11.52 -4.90
C ASP A 25 -7.96 11.05 -5.62
N ILE A 26 -6.83 11.74 -5.48
CA ILE A 26 -5.55 11.34 -6.08
C ILE A 26 -4.83 10.22 -5.32
N PHE A 27 -5.31 9.81 -4.15
CA PHE A 27 -4.63 8.82 -3.30
C PHE A 27 -5.19 7.42 -3.51
N ARG A 28 -4.31 6.43 -3.61
CA ARG A 28 -4.65 5.01 -3.65
C ARG A 28 -3.97 4.27 -2.52
N PHE A 29 -4.77 3.53 -1.76
CA PHE A 29 -4.32 2.70 -0.65
C PHE A 29 -4.53 1.24 -1.03
N ILE A 30 -3.45 0.47 -1.09
CA ILE A 30 -3.45 -0.93 -1.50
C ILE A 30 -2.99 -1.76 -0.32
N TYR A 31 -3.80 -2.70 0.13
CA TYR A 31 -3.41 -3.66 1.16
C TYR A 31 -3.35 -5.07 0.60
N ASP A 32 -2.19 -5.71 0.79
CA ASP A 32 -1.97 -7.11 0.51
C ASP A 32 -1.90 -7.89 1.82
N SER A 33 -2.88 -8.77 2.05
CA SER A 33 -2.98 -9.59 3.26
C SER A 33 -1.91 -10.68 3.35
N GLU A 34 -1.29 -11.07 2.24
CA GLU A 34 -0.25 -12.11 2.22
C GLU A 34 1.11 -11.54 2.64
N THR A 35 1.39 -10.31 2.22
CA THR A 35 2.66 -9.64 2.53
C THR A 35 2.56 -8.71 3.74
N TYR A 36 1.34 -8.40 4.20
CA TYR A 36 1.06 -7.46 5.29
C TYR A 36 1.59 -6.05 5.03
N PHE A 37 1.74 -5.66 3.76
CA PHE A 37 2.11 -4.32 3.38
C PHE A 37 0.90 -3.54 2.90
N LEU A 38 0.80 -2.31 3.38
CA LEU A 38 -0.02 -1.28 2.79
C LEU A 38 0.86 -0.40 1.92
N ILE A 39 0.51 -0.23 0.66
CA ILE A 39 1.17 0.66 -0.27
C ILE A 39 0.26 1.87 -0.48
N ILE A 40 0.84 3.06 -0.37
CA ILE A 40 0.17 4.32 -0.67
C ILE A 40 0.77 4.84 -1.98
N GLN A 41 -0.12 5.15 -2.91
CA GLN A 41 0.23 5.72 -4.21
C GLN A 41 -0.50 7.04 -4.40
N ILE A 42 0.09 7.93 -5.19
CA ILE A 42 -0.49 9.22 -5.55
C ILE A 42 -0.56 9.30 -7.07
N LEU A 43 -1.70 9.72 -7.59
CA LEU A 43 -1.90 9.94 -9.02
C LEU A 43 -1.04 11.14 -9.47
N ASP A 44 -0.11 10.88 -10.38
CA ASP A 44 0.70 11.90 -11.06
C ASP A 44 0.41 11.84 -12.56
N ASN A 45 -0.35 12.83 -13.04
CA ASN A 45 -0.91 12.90 -14.39
C ASN A 45 -1.82 11.70 -14.74
N GLU A 46 -1.26 10.64 -15.32
CA GLU A 46 -2.01 9.49 -15.85
C GLU A 46 -1.80 8.20 -15.02
N ASP A 47 -0.74 8.14 -14.22
CA ASP A 47 -0.32 6.93 -13.51
C ASP A 47 -0.22 7.14 -12.00
N TYR A 48 -0.44 6.05 -11.24
CA TYR A 48 -0.25 6.05 -9.79
C TYR A 48 1.20 5.75 -9.45
N GLU A 49 1.86 6.73 -8.85
CA GLU A 49 3.25 6.63 -8.42
C GLU A 49 3.36 6.18 -6.96
N PHE A 50 4.38 5.37 -6.67
CA PHE A 50 4.66 4.93 -5.30
C PHE A 50 5.02 6.12 -4.41
N TYR A 51 4.29 6.29 -3.30
CA TYR A 51 4.60 7.30 -2.30
C TYR A 51 5.29 6.68 -1.08
N GLU A 52 4.63 5.74 -0.40
CA GLU A 52 5.21 5.03 0.74
C GLU A 52 4.64 3.62 0.91
N SER A 53 5.31 2.82 1.75
CA SER A 53 4.81 1.52 2.20
C SER A 53 4.83 1.44 3.72
N VAL A 54 3.75 0.96 4.30
CA VAL A 54 3.62 0.74 5.73
C VAL A 54 3.54 -0.75 6.00
N CYS A 55 4.43 -1.25 6.86
CA CYS A 55 4.45 -2.65 7.27
C CYS A 55 3.43 -2.82 8.41
N MET A 56 2.28 -3.44 8.11
CA MET A 56 1.14 -3.51 9.04
C MET A 56 1.45 -4.32 10.30
N ILE A 57 2.40 -5.28 10.24
CA ILE A 57 2.83 -6.05 11.41
C ILE A 57 3.53 -5.20 12.49
N ASN A 58 4.03 -4.02 12.14
CA ASN A 58 4.68 -3.13 13.09
C ASN A 58 3.69 -2.17 13.77
N LEU A 59 2.43 -2.18 13.34
CA LEU A 59 1.38 -1.34 13.90
C LEU A 59 0.64 -2.08 15.03
N PRO A 60 -0.02 -1.34 15.94
CA PRO A 60 -0.86 -1.95 16.97
C PRO A 60 -1.98 -2.80 16.35
N GLU A 61 -2.42 -3.85 17.05
CA GLU A 61 -3.51 -4.74 16.59
C GLU A 61 -4.81 -3.97 16.26
N SER A 62 -5.03 -2.81 16.90
CA SER A 62 -6.16 -1.93 16.61
C SER A 62 -6.16 -1.32 15.20
N GLU A 63 -5.05 -1.43 14.47
CA GLU A 63 -4.88 -0.95 13.09
C GLU A 63 -4.85 -2.10 12.06
N THR A 64 -5.26 -3.31 12.47
CA THR A 64 -5.32 -4.46 11.56
C THR A 64 -6.37 -4.23 10.47
N ILE A 65 -5.97 -4.39 9.20
CA ILE A 65 -6.86 -4.29 8.05
C ILE A 65 -7.34 -5.69 7.68
N LEU A 66 -8.63 -5.96 7.87
CA LEU A 66 -9.26 -7.25 7.52
C LEU A 66 -10.33 -7.09 6.43
N SER A 67 -10.78 -5.86 6.19
CA SER A 67 -11.85 -5.54 5.26
C SER A 67 -11.64 -4.20 4.55
N HIS A 68 -12.44 -3.95 3.51
CA HIS A 68 -12.49 -2.65 2.83
C HIS A 68 -12.89 -1.51 3.79
N ASN A 69 -13.71 -1.78 4.80
CA ASN A 69 -14.10 -0.75 5.77
C ASN A 69 -12.93 -0.36 6.67
N ASP A 70 -12.12 -1.33 7.11
CA ASP A 70 -10.93 -1.06 7.91
C ASP A 70 -9.90 -0.27 7.09
N LEU A 71 -9.68 -0.67 5.84
CA LEU A 71 -8.81 0.05 4.90
C LEU A 71 -9.29 1.49 4.67
N LYS A 72 -10.60 1.69 4.52
CA LYS A 72 -11.19 3.04 4.38
C LYS A 72 -10.96 3.90 5.62
N ILE A 73 -11.13 3.35 6.82
CA ILE A 73 -10.86 4.08 8.07
C ILE A 73 -9.39 4.46 8.16
N PHE A 74 -8.48 3.52 7.87
CA PHE A 74 -7.05 3.77 7.82
C PHE A 74 -6.71 4.89 6.83
N ALA A 75 -7.20 4.79 5.60
CA ALA A 75 -6.96 5.76 4.53
C ALA A 75 -7.40 7.18 4.91
N LEU A 76 -8.60 7.32 5.49
CA LEU A 76 -9.11 8.62 5.94
C LEU A 76 -8.26 9.20 7.09
N ASN A 77 -7.89 8.39 8.07
CA ASN A 77 -7.03 8.82 9.16
C ASN A 77 -5.65 9.25 8.66
N TRP A 78 -5.10 8.53 7.69
CA TRP A 78 -3.84 8.88 7.05
C TRP A 78 -3.96 10.22 6.33
N ILE A 79 -5.03 10.46 5.57
CA ILE A 79 -5.27 11.73 4.87
C ILE A 79 -5.35 12.89 5.88
N PHE A 80 -6.17 12.77 6.93
CA PHE A 80 -6.31 13.83 7.94
C PHE A 80 -5.01 14.14 8.67
N LYS A 81 -4.11 13.16 8.78
CA LYS A 81 -2.82 13.33 9.44
C LYS A 81 -1.76 13.96 8.53
N ASN A 82 -1.76 13.64 7.24
CA ASN A 82 -0.63 13.92 6.34
C ASN A 82 -0.94 14.92 5.22
N VAL A 83 -2.21 15.21 4.95
CA VAL A 83 -2.62 16.08 3.84
C VAL A 83 -3.13 17.42 4.38
N GLU A 84 -2.51 18.51 3.93
CA GLU A 84 -2.97 19.87 4.20
C GLU A 84 -3.71 20.43 2.97
N VAL A 85 -4.94 20.91 3.19
CA VAL A 85 -5.71 21.58 2.13
C VAL A 85 -5.33 23.06 2.11
N VAL A 86 -4.58 23.46 1.08
CA VAL A 86 -4.23 24.86 0.82
C VAL A 86 -5.17 25.48 -0.21
N LYS A 87 -5.40 26.79 -0.13
CA LYS A 87 -6.15 27.52 -1.16
C LYS A 87 -5.25 27.72 -2.38
N GLU A 88 -5.80 27.53 -3.58
CA GLU A 88 -5.17 28.01 -4.81
C GLU A 88 -5.02 29.54 -4.76
N ILE A 89 -3.84 30.03 -5.17
CA ILE A 89 -3.46 31.46 -5.20
C ILE A 89 -3.89 32.06 -6.53
#